data_AF-A0AAN6PZR0-F1
#
_entry.id   AF-A0AAN6PZR0-F1
#
_cell.length_a   1.000
_cell.length_b   1.000
_cell.length_c   1.000
_cell.angle_alpha   90.00
_cell.angle_beta   90.00
_cell.angle_gamma   90.00
#
_symmetry.space_group_name_H-M   'P 1'
#
loop_
_entity.id
_entity.type
_entity.pdbx_description
1 polymer ?
#
loop_
_entity_poly.entity_id
_entity_poly.type
_entity_poly.pdbx_seq_one_letter_code
_entity_poly.pdbx_strand_id
1 'polypeptide(L)'
;MWHRIEKELYLYTSQQTAWLYVALANEEALAAEELLVMDIRVGDLPPNPSSGHSWESRPGGIWVLRSKFSGMIGQAVTEVDVLFGTDAVDPRPQWSLMRSSLQLNAQPNVPVARLSVLHGRAKPRPDARAALRVREDGKFKIVQISDTHMVTGVGVCKDAIDAHGNNVPESEADPLTVDFIGRILDVEKPDLVILTGDQLHHDIPDSQSALFKVVAPIIERSIPFAAVFGNHDSEGIRALSRTAQMSILQNLPFSLCESGPEHVDGIGNFCLQVLAPAPSQLPLSTLYFLDSHGQIPSKTHNPDYGPIKQSQIDWFLDTSQAQLSARGKGDNDNRFHLSLAFLHIPLPEFGDRHLGIRNGHRREPSETPSFNSHFYDALVKEGISALGCGHDHVNDFCALLPQQTQQDGDKTPRPGVWLCYGGGSGFGGYCSYGEMRYHRRTRVWELDTSAGSLKTWKRVEYAMNRVDELMLVENGAVVDPWGG
;
A
#
# COMPACT_ATOMS: atom_id res chain seq x y z
N MET A 1 23.91 8.59 -25.34
CA MET A 1 24.61 8.64 -24.04
C MET A 1 24.30 7.34 -23.31
N TRP A 2 25.25 6.74 -22.58
CA TRP A 2 24.98 5.55 -21.76
C TRP A 2 24.42 5.97 -20.40
N HIS A 3 23.31 5.37 -19.99
CA HIS A 3 22.62 5.60 -18.73
C HIS A 3 22.70 4.32 -17.89
N ARG A 4 23.05 4.47 -16.61
CA ARG A 4 23.07 3.35 -15.66
C ARG A 4 21.67 3.13 -15.12
N ILE A 5 21.22 1.87 -15.07
CA ILE A 5 20.07 1.48 -14.27
C ILE A 5 20.56 1.33 -12.84
N GLU A 6 19.98 2.09 -11.91
CA GLU A 6 20.40 2.19 -10.51
C GLU A 6 19.96 0.97 -9.68
N LYS A 7 20.36 -0.23 -10.14
CA LYS A 7 20.13 -1.52 -9.50
C LYS A 7 21.39 -2.36 -9.60
N GLU A 8 21.99 -2.67 -8.45
CA GLU A 8 23.19 -3.49 -8.39
C GLU A 8 22.81 -4.97 -8.46
N LEU A 9 23.34 -5.67 -9.45
CA LEU A 9 22.85 -6.99 -9.85
C LEU A 9 23.19 -8.10 -8.84
N TYR A 10 24.19 -7.90 -7.97
CA TYR A 10 24.55 -8.80 -6.89
C TYR A 10 23.98 -8.39 -5.52
N LEU A 11 23.04 -7.42 -5.51
CA LEU A 11 22.31 -6.90 -4.35
C LEU A 11 23.18 -6.54 -3.14
N TYR A 12 24.43 -6.14 -3.39
CA TYR A 12 25.44 -5.76 -2.41
C TYR A 12 25.69 -6.81 -1.31
N THR A 13 25.32 -8.07 -1.56
CA THR A 13 25.58 -9.21 -0.64
C THR A 13 26.74 -10.08 -1.12
N SER A 14 27.26 -9.81 -2.32
CA SER A 14 28.42 -10.47 -2.90
C SER A 14 29.67 -9.58 -2.85
N GLN A 15 30.86 -10.18 -3.00
CA GLN A 15 32.13 -9.44 -3.14
C GLN A 15 32.30 -8.80 -4.54
N GLN A 16 31.35 -9.01 -5.45
CA GLN A 16 31.32 -8.48 -6.80
C GLN A 16 30.19 -7.46 -6.94
N THR A 17 30.39 -6.48 -7.82
CA THR A 17 29.36 -5.53 -8.21
C THR A 17 29.16 -5.53 -9.71
N ALA A 18 27.91 -5.38 -10.16
CA ALA A 18 27.57 -5.24 -11.56
C ALA A 18 26.35 -4.34 -11.75
N TRP A 19 26.34 -3.59 -12.85
CA TRP A 19 25.26 -2.69 -13.24
C TRP A 19 24.94 -2.86 -14.71
N LEU A 20 23.67 -2.61 -15.07
CA LEU A 20 23.23 -2.55 -16.45
C LEU A 20 23.31 -1.11 -16.98
N TYR A 21 23.84 -0.95 -18.19
CA TYR A 21 23.88 0.34 -18.89
C TYR A 21 23.06 0.26 -20.17
N VAL A 22 22.25 1.28 -20.44
CA VAL A 22 21.43 1.42 -21.64
C VAL A 22 21.80 2.68 -22.41
N ALA A 23 21.89 2.59 -23.73
CA ALA A 23 22.11 3.77 -24.57
C ALA A 23 20.77 4.23 -25.11
N LEU A 24 20.38 5.46 -24.77
CA LEU A 24 19.12 6.07 -25.24
C LEU A 24 19.37 6.88 -26.51
N ALA A 25 18.40 6.84 -27.42
CA ALA A 25 18.35 7.64 -28.64
C ALA A 25 17.05 8.46 -28.65
N ASN A 26 17.13 9.71 -29.13
CA ASN A 26 15.94 10.55 -29.30
C ASN A 26 15.24 10.17 -30.61
N GLU A 27 13.96 9.85 -30.54
CA GLU A 27 13.14 9.45 -31.70
C GLU A 27 13.19 10.48 -32.84
N GLU A 28 13.17 11.77 -32.53
CA GLU A 28 13.20 12.85 -33.52
C GLU A 28 14.56 12.98 -34.25
N ALA A 29 15.61 12.40 -33.67
CA ALA A 29 16.98 12.44 -34.21
C ALA A 29 17.39 11.12 -34.88
N LEU A 30 16.51 10.13 -34.96
CA LEU A 30 16.82 8.82 -35.54
C LEU A 30 16.99 8.93 -37.05
N ALA A 31 18.15 8.56 -37.57
CA ALA A 31 18.35 8.39 -38.99
C ALA A 31 17.74 7.06 -39.50
N ALA A 32 17.31 7.02 -40.76
CA ALA A 32 16.65 5.84 -41.36
C ALA A 32 17.50 4.55 -41.34
N GLU A 33 18.80 4.67 -41.16
CA GLU A 33 19.76 3.56 -41.13
C GLU A 33 20.16 3.13 -39.71
N GLU A 34 19.69 3.82 -38.67
CA GLU A 34 20.04 3.48 -37.29
C GLU A 34 19.35 2.17 -36.84
N LEU A 35 20.15 1.33 -36.16
CA LEU A 35 19.71 0.07 -35.61
C LEU A 35 19.24 0.24 -34.17
N LEU A 36 17.94 0.07 -33.94
CA LEU A 36 17.34 0.09 -32.62
C LEU A 36 17.26 -1.30 -32.01
N VAL A 37 17.20 -1.35 -30.68
CA VAL A 37 16.87 -2.57 -29.95
C VAL A 37 15.37 -2.83 -30.11
N MET A 38 15.04 -3.89 -30.83
CA MET A 38 13.64 -4.31 -31.04
C MET A 38 13.19 -5.30 -29.99
N ASP A 39 14.13 -6.10 -29.48
CA ASP A 39 13.79 -7.09 -28.48
C ASP A 39 15.01 -7.49 -27.64
N ILE A 40 14.74 -7.93 -26.42
CA ILE A 40 15.75 -8.44 -25.50
C ILE A 40 15.26 -9.80 -24.98
N ARG A 41 16.16 -10.77 -24.89
CA ARG A 41 15.91 -12.08 -24.26
C ARG A 41 17.06 -12.45 -23.35
N VAL A 42 16.80 -13.36 -22.42
CA VAL A 42 17.80 -13.90 -21.50
C VAL A 42 17.78 -15.42 -21.57
N GLY A 43 18.94 -16.05 -21.74
CA GLY A 43 19.09 -17.50 -21.77
C GLY A 43 20.41 -17.97 -22.39
N ASP A 44 20.66 -19.28 -22.35
CA ASP A 44 21.91 -19.90 -22.81
C ASP A 44 22.11 -19.82 -24.33
N LEU A 45 21.01 -19.85 -25.07
CA LEU A 45 21.00 -19.92 -26.54
C LEU A 45 20.23 -18.75 -27.14
N PRO A 46 20.61 -18.31 -28.35
CA PRO A 46 19.88 -17.25 -29.03
C PRO A 46 18.43 -17.66 -29.30
N PRO A 47 17.46 -16.74 -29.18
CA PRO A 47 16.06 -17.02 -29.52
C PRO A 47 15.90 -17.36 -31.00
N ASN A 48 15.19 -18.44 -31.32
CA ASN A 48 14.85 -18.86 -32.69
C ASN A 48 16.02 -18.71 -33.70
N PRO A 49 17.11 -19.49 -33.58
CA PRO A 49 18.30 -19.37 -34.44
C PRO A 49 17.99 -19.58 -35.94
N SER A 50 16.84 -20.17 -36.28
CA SER A 50 16.39 -20.44 -37.65
C SER A 50 15.65 -19.28 -38.32
N SER A 51 15.33 -18.18 -37.61
CA SER A 51 14.45 -17.12 -38.13
C SER A 51 15.13 -16.08 -39.02
N GLY A 52 16.42 -16.24 -39.34
CA GLY A 52 17.18 -15.28 -40.15
C GLY A 52 17.46 -13.93 -39.48
N HIS A 53 17.06 -13.75 -38.23
CA HIS A 53 17.36 -12.56 -37.43
C HIS A 53 18.69 -12.74 -36.69
N SER A 54 19.61 -11.78 -36.83
CA SER A 54 20.90 -11.81 -36.12
C SER A 54 20.73 -11.29 -34.70
N TRP A 55 20.66 -12.19 -33.72
CA TRP A 55 20.73 -11.86 -32.30
C TRP A 55 22.17 -11.61 -31.86
N GLU A 56 22.37 -10.54 -31.11
CA GLU A 56 23.68 -10.14 -30.60
C GLU A 56 23.84 -10.57 -29.14
N SER A 57 24.88 -11.35 -28.84
CA SER A 57 25.17 -11.80 -27.48
C SER A 57 25.78 -10.69 -26.62
N ARG A 58 25.41 -10.69 -25.33
CA ARG A 58 25.91 -9.79 -24.29
C ARG A 58 26.15 -10.57 -22.99
N PRO A 59 27.03 -10.08 -22.10
CA PRO A 59 27.25 -10.69 -20.78
C PRO A 59 25.96 -10.87 -19.98
N GLY A 60 25.94 -11.87 -19.09
CA GLY A 60 24.76 -12.20 -18.29
C GLY A 60 23.68 -12.97 -19.05
N GLY A 61 24.03 -13.61 -20.17
CA GLY A 61 23.09 -14.38 -21.00
C GLY A 61 22.10 -13.51 -21.77
N ILE A 62 22.40 -12.22 -21.96
CA ILE A 62 21.52 -11.27 -22.63
C ILE A 62 21.69 -11.41 -24.15
N TRP A 63 20.58 -11.46 -24.86
CA TRP A 63 20.51 -11.45 -26.31
C TRP A 63 19.72 -10.23 -26.77
N VAL A 64 20.30 -9.44 -27.67
CA VAL A 64 19.70 -8.21 -28.20
C VAL A 64 19.39 -8.39 -29.67
N LEU A 65 18.13 -8.20 -30.05
CA LEU A 65 17.74 -8.12 -31.45
C LEU A 65 17.77 -6.66 -31.88
N ARG A 66 18.56 -6.37 -32.91
CA ARG A 66 18.60 -5.04 -33.53
C ARG A 66 18.04 -5.07 -34.94
N SER A 67 17.26 -4.07 -35.31
CA SER A 67 16.85 -3.85 -36.70
C SER A 67 16.80 -2.36 -37.02
N LYS A 68 16.76 -2.04 -38.32
CA LYS A 68 16.50 -0.68 -38.78
C LYS A 68 15.14 -0.23 -38.24
N PHE A 69 15.05 1.02 -37.83
CA PHE A 69 13.79 1.58 -37.36
C PHE A 69 12.78 1.64 -38.52
N SER A 70 11.65 0.95 -38.36
CA SER A 70 10.60 0.89 -39.38
C SER A 70 9.64 2.09 -39.35
N GLY A 71 9.88 3.07 -38.48
CA GLY A 71 8.96 4.18 -38.18
C GLY A 71 7.88 3.83 -37.15
N MET A 72 7.82 2.57 -36.68
CA MET A 72 6.84 2.12 -35.68
C MET A 72 7.49 1.91 -34.31
N ILE A 73 7.46 2.95 -33.46
CA ILE A 73 8.05 2.88 -32.11
C ILE A 73 7.45 1.77 -31.24
N GLY A 74 6.19 1.39 -31.49
CA GLY A 74 5.46 0.34 -30.77
C GLY A 74 6.14 -1.04 -30.75
N GLN A 75 7.08 -1.28 -31.66
CA GLN A 75 7.81 -2.54 -31.76
C GLN A 75 9.21 -2.48 -31.11
N ALA A 76 9.72 -1.28 -30.80
CA ALA A 76 11.04 -1.10 -30.22
C ALA A 76 11.01 -1.21 -28.70
N VAL A 77 12.11 -1.66 -28.10
CA VAL A 77 12.33 -1.56 -26.65
C VAL A 77 12.68 -0.12 -26.32
N THR A 78 11.89 0.50 -25.44
CA THR A 78 12.03 1.91 -25.07
C THR A 78 12.53 2.09 -23.64
N GLU A 79 12.22 1.14 -22.75
CA GLU A 79 12.69 1.14 -21.38
C GLU A 79 13.10 -0.27 -20.93
N VAL A 80 14.06 -0.32 -20.02
CA VAL A 80 14.58 -1.54 -19.40
C VAL A 80 14.71 -1.30 -17.91
N ASP A 81 14.28 -2.29 -17.12
CA ASP A 81 14.37 -2.30 -15.66
C ASP A 81 14.85 -3.70 -15.21
N VAL A 82 15.26 -3.81 -13.95
CA VAL A 82 15.68 -5.07 -13.33
C VAL A 82 14.83 -5.34 -12.11
N LEU A 83 14.19 -6.51 -12.01
CA LEU A 83 13.47 -6.92 -10.81
C LEU A 83 14.13 -8.17 -10.23
N PHE A 84 14.01 -8.34 -8.92
CA PHE A 84 14.75 -9.34 -8.17
C PHE A 84 13.82 -10.33 -7.47
N GLY A 85 14.19 -11.62 -7.54
CA GLY A 85 13.44 -12.72 -6.95
C GLY A 85 12.84 -13.68 -7.99
N THR A 86 12.70 -14.94 -7.61
CA THR A 86 12.02 -15.96 -8.42
C THR A 86 10.52 -15.68 -8.55
N ASP A 87 9.97 -15.03 -7.54
CA ASP A 87 8.60 -14.55 -7.38
C ASP A 87 8.40 -13.10 -7.83
N ALA A 88 9.41 -12.47 -8.45
CA ALA A 88 9.29 -11.12 -8.99
C ALA A 88 8.15 -11.02 -10.00
N VAL A 89 7.42 -9.90 -9.96
CA VAL A 89 6.33 -9.55 -10.87
C VAL A 89 6.47 -8.10 -11.32
N ASP A 90 6.01 -7.80 -12.53
CA ASP A 90 5.92 -6.42 -13.01
C ASP A 90 4.44 -6.07 -13.29
N PRO A 91 3.80 -5.27 -12.43
CA PRO A 91 2.38 -4.94 -12.57
C PRO A 91 2.15 -3.76 -13.54
N ARG A 92 3.21 -3.17 -14.11
CA ARG A 92 3.07 -2.04 -15.01
C ARG A 92 2.52 -2.51 -16.37
N PRO A 93 1.53 -1.82 -16.96
CA PRO A 93 0.98 -2.20 -18.26
C PRO A 93 2.05 -2.19 -19.35
N GLN A 94 2.01 -3.17 -20.26
CA GLN A 94 2.94 -3.34 -21.39
C GLN A 94 4.40 -3.67 -21.02
N TRP A 95 4.74 -3.73 -19.73
CA TRP A 95 6.03 -4.25 -19.30
C TRP A 95 6.02 -5.78 -19.35
N SER A 96 7.13 -6.35 -19.78
CA SER A 96 7.32 -7.78 -19.90
C SER A 96 8.52 -8.22 -19.07
N LEU A 97 8.24 -8.87 -17.93
CA LEU A 97 9.26 -9.49 -17.11
C LEU A 97 9.74 -10.80 -17.74
N MET A 98 11.05 -10.94 -17.91
CA MET A 98 11.64 -12.14 -18.50
C MET A 98 11.56 -13.34 -17.56
N ARG A 99 11.20 -14.48 -18.14
CA ARG A 99 11.12 -15.75 -17.41
C ARG A 99 12.48 -16.20 -16.90
N SER A 100 13.50 -16.16 -17.74
CA SER A 100 14.88 -16.48 -17.37
C SER A 100 15.51 -15.33 -16.58
N SER A 101 16.26 -15.67 -15.53
CA SER A 101 17.12 -14.72 -14.83
C SER A 101 18.42 -14.47 -15.60
N LEU A 102 19.04 -13.33 -15.35
CA LEU A 102 20.40 -13.04 -15.80
C LEU A 102 21.34 -14.14 -15.32
N GLN A 103 22.23 -14.57 -16.22
CA GLN A 103 23.23 -15.61 -15.96
C GLN A 103 24.41 -15.01 -15.21
N LEU A 104 24.15 -14.68 -13.95
CA LEU A 104 25.12 -14.16 -13.01
C LEU A 104 25.62 -15.35 -12.19
N ASN A 105 26.93 -15.49 -11.99
CA ASN A 105 27.51 -16.49 -11.09
C ASN A 105 27.36 -16.03 -9.62
N ALA A 106 26.13 -15.66 -9.25
CA ALA A 106 25.78 -15.13 -7.93
C ALA A 106 25.70 -16.26 -6.90
N GLN A 107 25.89 -15.90 -5.63
CA GLN A 107 25.73 -16.84 -4.51
C GLN A 107 24.25 -17.25 -4.36
N PRO A 108 23.96 -18.44 -3.81
CA PRO A 108 22.58 -18.93 -3.69
C PRO A 108 21.63 -18.05 -2.87
N ASN A 109 22.18 -17.21 -1.98
CA ASN A 109 21.42 -16.30 -1.12
C ASN A 109 21.10 -14.95 -1.78
N VAL A 110 21.58 -14.69 -3.00
CA VAL A 110 21.26 -13.48 -3.75
C VAL A 110 19.98 -13.71 -4.55
N PRO A 111 18.92 -12.89 -4.35
CA PRO A 111 17.75 -12.95 -5.21
C PRO A 111 18.12 -12.81 -6.69
N VAL A 112 17.59 -13.72 -7.52
CA VAL A 112 17.90 -13.73 -8.96
C VAL A 112 17.46 -12.43 -9.63
N ALA A 113 18.34 -11.83 -10.44
CA ALA A 113 18.02 -10.64 -11.21
C ALA A 113 17.34 -11.00 -12.54
N ARG A 114 16.23 -10.34 -12.87
CA ARG A 114 15.44 -10.57 -14.09
C ARG A 114 15.23 -9.24 -14.81
N LEU A 115 15.37 -9.24 -16.13
CA LEU A 115 15.08 -8.04 -16.93
C LEU A 115 13.59 -7.88 -17.10
N SER A 116 13.11 -6.64 -16.95
CA SER A 116 11.79 -6.23 -17.40
C SER A 116 11.94 -5.18 -18.51
N VAL A 117 11.15 -5.29 -19.56
CA VAL A 117 11.26 -4.42 -20.73
C VAL A 117 9.91 -3.83 -21.12
N LEU A 118 9.92 -2.58 -21.56
CA LEU A 118 8.77 -1.92 -22.17
C LEU A 118 8.97 -1.87 -23.68
N HIS A 119 7.96 -2.34 -24.42
CA HIS A 119 7.88 -2.16 -25.86
C HIS A 119 6.96 -0.99 -26.21
N GLY A 120 7.44 -0.09 -27.06
CA GLY A 120 6.70 1.09 -27.46
C GLY A 120 6.59 2.14 -26.38
N ARG A 121 5.56 2.97 -26.46
CA ARG A 121 5.31 3.99 -25.44
C ARG A 121 4.41 3.39 -24.37
N ALA A 122 4.73 3.68 -23.12
CA ALA A 122 3.77 3.49 -22.05
C ALA A 122 2.49 4.21 -22.47
N LYS A 123 1.37 3.49 -22.57
CA LYS A 123 0.09 4.16 -22.82
C LYS A 123 -0.08 5.23 -21.75
N PRO A 124 -0.50 6.45 -22.13
CA PRO A 124 -0.94 7.43 -21.16
C PRO A 124 -1.87 6.70 -20.20
N ARG A 125 -1.71 6.96 -18.90
CA ARG A 125 -2.72 6.57 -17.93
C ARG A 125 -4.06 7.03 -18.52
N PRO A 126 -5.16 6.29 -18.40
CA PRO A 126 -6.46 6.89 -18.66
C PRO A 126 -6.49 8.19 -17.85
N ASP A 127 -6.38 9.35 -18.52
CA ASP A 127 -6.01 10.64 -17.92
C ASP A 127 -7.10 11.20 -16.99
N ALA A 128 -8.11 10.39 -16.67
CA ALA A 128 -8.94 10.59 -15.51
C ALA A 128 -8.57 9.52 -14.49
N ARG A 129 -7.90 9.92 -13.40
CA ARG A 129 -8.15 9.28 -12.09
C ARG A 129 -9.67 9.24 -11.96
N ALA A 130 -10.27 8.09 -12.28
CA ALA A 130 -11.72 7.98 -12.24
C ALA A 130 -12.12 8.37 -10.82
N ALA A 131 -12.92 9.43 -10.69
CA ALA A 131 -13.28 9.93 -9.38
C ALA A 131 -13.87 8.77 -8.58
N LEU A 132 -13.42 8.59 -7.34
CA LEU A 132 -14.03 7.61 -6.45
C LEU A 132 -15.49 7.99 -6.29
N ARG A 133 -16.39 7.03 -6.53
CA ARG A 133 -17.83 7.25 -6.52
C ARG A 133 -18.50 6.13 -5.75
N VAL A 134 -19.50 6.50 -4.98
CA VAL A 134 -20.42 5.50 -4.43
C VAL A 134 -21.14 4.80 -5.59
N ARG A 135 -21.45 3.53 -5.39
CA ARG A 135 -22.21 2.74 -6.35
C ARG A 135 -23.67 3.19 -6.39
N GLU A 136 -24.43 2.68 -7.35
CA GLU A 136 -25.86 3.00 -7.51
C GLU A 136 -26.71 2.63 -6.29
N ASP A 137 -26.28 1.65 -5.50
CA ASP A 137 -26.90 1.26 -4.24
C ASP A 137 -26.55 2.18 -3.05
N GLY A 138 -25.78 3.26 -3.29
CA GLY A 138 -25.33 4.21 -2.27
C GLY A 138 -24.15 3.74 -1.43
N LYS A 139 -23.62 2.54 -1.72
CA LYS A 139 -22.54 1.93 -0.93
C LYS A 139 -21.16 2.14 -1.55
N PHE A 140 -20.15 2.15 -0.68
CA PHE A 140 -18.75 2.19 -1.06
C PHE A 140 -17.93 1.30 -0.12
N LYS A 141 -17.19 0.35 -0.67
CA LYS A 141 -16.46 -0.66 0.08
C LYS A 141 -14.95 -0.45 -0.01
N ILE A 142 -14.30 -0.47 1.14
CA ILE A 142 -12.85 -0.36 1.29
C ILE A 142 -12.31 -1.65 1.90
N VAL A 143 -11.27 -2.23 1.29
CA VAL A 143 -10.46 -3.28 1.92
C VAL A 143 -9.16 -2.64 2.43
N GLN A 144 -8.92 -2.75 3.74
CA GLN A 144 -7.70 -2.29 4.39
C GLN A 144 -6.73 -3.46 4.56
N ILE A 145 -5.58 -3.37 3.90
CA ILE A 145 -4.48 -4.35 3.98
C ILE A 145 -3.35 -3.67 4.73
N SER A 146 -2.79 -4.35 5.72
CA SER A 146 -1.73 -3.80 6.57
C SER A 146 -0.63 -4.82 6.79
N ASP A 147 0.59 -4.34 6.96
CA ASP A 147 1.70 -5.14 7.48
C ASP A 147 1.93 -6.40 6.62
N THR A 148 2.08 -6.20 5.31
CA THR A 148 2.36 -7.32 4.39
C THR A 148 3.78 -7.84 4.54
N HIS A 149 4.72 -6.96 4.91
CA HIS A 149 6.13 -7.29 5.16
C HIS A 149 6.75 -8.10 4.02
N MET A 150 6.49 -7.69 2.79
CA MET A 150 7.03 -8.36 1.61
C MET A 150 8.54 -8.12 1.53
N VAL A 151 9.27 -9.12 1.04
CA VAL A 151 10.72 -9.07 0.86
C VAL A 151 11.12 -9.11 -0.60
N THR A 152 12.41 -8.89 -0.90
CA THR A 152 12.95 -9.20 -2.23
C THR A 152 13.24 -10.70 -2.32
N GLY A 153 12.33 -11.47 -2.91
CA GLY A 153 12.32 -12.94 -2.85
C GLY A 153 11.11 -13.48 -2.07
N VAL A 154 11.08 -14.77 -1.77
CA VAL A 154 9.88 -15.45 -1.25
C VAL A 154 9.60 -15.27 0.24
N GLY A 155 10.58 -14.77 1.01
CA GLY A 155 10.46 -14.60 2.47
C GLY A 155 10.32 -15.93 3.24
N VAL A 156 10.20 -15.83 4.57
CA VAL A 156 10.02 -16.98 5.44
C VAL A 156 8.91 -16.70 6.45
N CYS A 157 7.89 -17.53 6.46
CA CYS A 157 6.84 -17.51 7.46
C CYS A 157 7.10 -18.59 8.51
N LYS A 158 7.18 -18.21 9.78
CA LYS A 158 7.55 -19.10 10.90
C LYS A 158 6.41 -19.43 11.85
N ASP A 159 5.34 -18.66 11.80
CA ASP A 159 4.25 -18.68 12.78
C ASP A 159 2.87 -18.78 12.12
N ALA A 160 2.81 -19.36 10.93
CA ALA A 160 1.54 -19.80 10.36
C ALA A 160 0.91 -20.92 11.21
N ILE A 161 -0.40 -21.02 11.13
CA ILE A 161 -1.25 -22.04 11.74
C ILE A 161 -2.30 -22.52 10.74
N ASP A 162 -2.75 -23.78 10.87
CA ASP A 162 -3.86 -24.31 10.07
C ASP A 162 -5.22 -23.79 10.58
N ALA A 163 -6.31 -24.08 9.87
CA ALA A 163 -7.66 -23.62 10.24
C ALA A 163 -8.14 -24.07 11.65
N HIS A 164 -7.46 -25.04 12.27
CA HIS A 164 -7.76 -25.55 13.61
C HIS A 164 -6.85 -24.95 14.69
N GLY A 165 -5.93 -24.06 14.30
CA GLY A 165 -4.98 -23.42 15.20
C GLY A 165 -3.71 -24.24 15.47
N ASN A 166 -3.46 -25.31 14.71
CA ASN A 166 -2.23 -26.08 14.86
C ASN A 166 -1.07 -25.43 14.11
N ASN A 167 0.12 -25.44 14.70
CA ASN A 167 1.34 -24.93 14.07
C ASN A 167 1.63 -25.69 12.77
N VAL A 168 1.85 -24.95 11.68
CA VAL A 168 2.36 -25.53 10.43
C VAL A 168 3.87 -25.30 10.30
N PRO A 169 4.57 -26.13 9.51
CA PRO A 169 6.00 -25.94 9.22
C PRO A 169 6.28 -24.58 8.56
N GLU A 170 7.55 -24.17 8.63
CA GLU A 170 8.02 -22.97 7.94
C GLU A 170 7.73 -23.07 6.43
N SER A 171 7.36 -21.95 5.83
CA SER A 171 6.95 -21.85 4.43
C SER A 171 7.32 -20.49 3.82
N GLU A 172 7.16 -20.37 2.51
CA GLU A 172 7.38 -19.12 1.78
C GLU A 172 6.30 -18.09 2.13
N ALA A 173 6.71 -16.95 2.68
CA ALA A 173 5.80 -15.93 3.21
C ALA A 173 5.07 -15.14 2.12
N ASP A 174 5.81 -14.67 1.12
CA ASP A 174 5.29 -13.73 0.13
C ASP A 174 4.22 -14.37 -0.76
N PRO A 175 4.37 -15.62 -1.25
CA PRO A 175 3.31 -16.33 -1.97
C PRO A 175 2.03 -16.52 -1.13
N LEU A 176 2.14 -16.84 0.16
CA LEU A 176 0.98 -16.98 1.06
C LEU A 176 0.26 -15.64 1.25
N THR A 177 1.02 -14.56 1.38
CA THR A 177 0.49 -13.19 1.48
C THR A 177 -0.28 -12.81 0.21
N VAL A 178 0.31 -13.04 -0.97
CA VAL A 178 -0.33 -12.74 -2.26
C VAL A 178 -1.58 -13.58 -2.46
N ASP A 179 -1.56 -14.87 -2.13
CA ASP A 179 -2.74 -15.74 -2.20
C ASP A 179 -3.86 -15.23 -1.28
N PHE A 180 -3.54 -14.90 -0.03
CA PHE A 180 -4.52 -14.38 0.92
C PHE A 180 -5.15 -13.07 0.42
N ILE A 181 -4.32 -12.10 0.00
CA ILE A 181 -4.80 -10.84 -0.56
C ILE A 181 -5.69 -11.10 -1.77
N GLY A 182 -5.26 -11.92 -2.73
CA GLY A 182 -6.02 -12.27 -3.92
C GLY A 182 -7.41 -12.81 -3.59
N ARG A 183 -7.49 -13.79 -2.67
CA ARG A 183 -8.76 -14.37 -2.22
C ARG A 183 -9.70 -13.34 -1.58
N ILE A 184 -9.16 -12.40 -0.79
CA ILE A 184 -10.00 -11.36 -0.19
C ILE A 184 -10.52 -10.39 -1.24
N LEU A 185 -9.68 -9.97 -2.18
CA LEU A 185 -10.12 -9.09 -3.27
C LEU A 185 -11.22 -9.75 -4.13
N ASP A 186 -11.12 -11.06 -4.38
CA ASP A 186 -12.11 -11.81 -5.16
C ASP A 186 -13.47 -11.95 -4.45
N VAL A 187 -13.44 -12.14 -3.13
CA VAL A 187 -14.65 -12.27 -2.30
C VAL A 187 -15.28 -10.90 -2.03
N GLU A 188 -14.48 -9.89 -1.69
CA GLU A 188 -14.99 -8.59 -1.28
C GLU A 188 -15.35 -7.68 -2.45
N LYS A 189 -14.59 -7.75 -3.56
CA LYS A 189 -14.74 -6.85 -4.72
C LYS A 189 -14.85 -5.38 -4.27
N PRO A 190 -13.81 -4.85 -3.59
CA PRO A 190 -13.85 -3.51 -3.05
C PRO A 190 -13.83 -2.43 -4.15
N ASP A 191 -14.35 -1.26 -3.80
CA ASP A 191 -14.27 -0.05 -4.64
C ASP A 191 -12.92 0.67 -4.45
N LEU A 192 -12.23 0.41 -3.33
CA LEU A 192 -10.90 0.95 -3.00
C LEU A 192 -10.12 -0.04 -2.12
N VAL A 193 -8.82 -0.17 -2.37
CA VAL A 193 -7.88 -0.79 -1.42
C VAL A 193 -7.06 0.29 -0.72
N ILE A 194 -6.89 0.19 0.58
CA ILE A 194 -5.98 1.04 1.36
C ILE A 194 -4.89 0.18 1.98
N LEU A 195 -3.63 0.49 1.67
CA LEU A 195 -2.45 -0.10 2.29
C LEU A 195 -2.04 0.75 3.50
N THR A 196 -2.17 0.23 4.72
CA THR A 196 -1.93 1.00 5.97
C THR A 196 -0.54 0.82 6.55
N GLY A 197 0.49 0.94 5.71
CA GLY A 197 1.90 0.86 6.10
C GLY A 197 2.47 -0.55 6.20
N ASP A 198 3.80 -0.59 6.32
CA ASP A 198 4.62 -1.81 6.36
C ASP A 198 4.28 -2.78 5.25
N GLN A 199 4.21 -2.22 4.04
CA GLN A 199 4.15 -3.02 2.83
C GLN A 199 5.42 -3.88 2.71
N LEU A 200 6.55 -3.30 3.09
CA LEU A 200 7.87 -3.87 2.97
C LEU A 200 8.45 -4.21 4.34
N HIS A 201 9.17 -5.33 4.39
CA HIS A 201 10.01 -5.65 5.54
C HIS A 201 11.26 -4.75 5.56
N HIS A 202 11.85 -4.49 6.73
CA HIS A 202 13.04 -3.64 6.85
C HIS A 202 14.29 -4.23 6.18
N ASP A 203 14.49 -5.55 6.27
CA ASP A 203 15.64 -6.20 5.63
C ASP A 203 15.30 -6.65 4.21
N ILE A 204 15.41 -5.71 3.28
CA ILE A 204 15.22 -5.97 1.86
C ILE A 204 16.35 -5.37 1.02
N PRO A 205 16.82 -6.07 -0.02
CA PRO A 205 17.83 -5.52 -0.93
C PRO A 205 17.26 -4.64 -2.06
N ASP A 206 15.98 -4.75 -2.42
CA ASP A 206 15.32 -3.89 -3.43
C ASP A 206 13.84 -3.65 -3.11
N SER A 207 13.49 -2.39 -2.80
CA SER A 207 12.11 -1.99 -2.45
C SER A 207 11.12 -2.14 -3.59
N GLN A 208 11.51 -1.86 -4.84
CA GLN A 208 10.58 -1.90 -5.96
C GLN A 208 10.07 -3.31 -6.24
N SER A 209 10.96 -4.31 -6.22
CA SER A 209 10.60 -5.72 -6.45
C SER A 209 9.65 -6.24 -5.38
N ALA A 210 9.85 -5.88 -4.12
CA ALA A 210 8.96 -6.24 -3.02
C ALA A 210 7.61 -5.51 -3.13
N LEU A 211 7.63 -4.19 -3.37
CA LEU A 211 6.42 -3.36 -3.50
C LEU A 211 5.53 -3.82 -4.65
N PHE A 212 6.12 -4.21 -5.78
CA PHE A 212 5.39 -4.68 -6.96
C PHE A 212 4.57 -5.93 -6.67
N LYS A 213 5.03 -6.81 -5.77
CA LYS A 213 4.26 -7.99 -5.36
C LYS A 213 3.02 -7.64 -4.54
N VAL A 214 3.08 -6.60 -3.70
CA VAL A 214 1.93 -6.13 -2.90
C VAL A 214 0.82 -5.61 -3.81
N VAL A 215 1.19 -4.78 -4.79
CA VAL A 215 0.22 -4.06 -5.64
C VAL A 215 -0.23 -4.85 -6.87
N ALA A 216 0.51 -5.87 -7.30
CA ALA A 216 0.15 -6.71 -8.44
C ALA A 216 -1.28 -7.29 -8.38
N PRO A 217 -1.71 -7.97 -7.29
CA PRO A 217 -3.06 -8.52 -7.23
C PRO A 217 -4.17 -7.45 -7.26
N ILE A 218 -3.86 -6.22 -6.81
CA ILE A 218 -4.78 -5.08 -6.84
C ILE A 218 -4.92 -4.54 -8.27
N ILE A 219 -3.77 -4.33 -8.93
CA ILE A 219 -3.69 -3.78 -10.30
C ILE A 219 -4.30 -4.75 -11.31
N GLU A 220 -4.06 -6.05 -11.17
CA GLU A 220 -4.64 -7.10 -12.03
C GLU A 220 -6.18 -7.03 -12.02
N ARG A 221 -6.76 -6.67 -10.88
CA ARG A 221 -8.22 -6.52 -10.69
C ARG A 221 -8.74 -5.13 -11.04
N SER A 222 -7.87 -4.21 -11.49
CA SER A 222 -8.22 -2.83 -11.82
C SER A 222 -8.86 -2.06 -10.66
N ILE A 223 -8.45 -2.37 -9.42
CA ILE A 223 -9.01 -1.74 -8.22
C ILE A 223 -8.17 -0.50 -7.89
N PRO A 224 -8.79 0.69 -7.73
CA PRO A 224 -8.10 1.87 -7.21
C PRO A 224 -7.47 1.59 -5.85
N PHE A 225 -6.28 2.16 -5.58
CA PHE A 225 -5.65 2.01 -4.27
C PHE A 225 -4.91 3.24 -3.79
N ALA A 226 -4.82 3.36 -2.47
CA ALA A 226 -4.04 4.37 -1.78
C ALA A 226 -3.13 3.68 -0.74
N ALA A 227 -2.04 4.33 -0.35
CA ALA A 227 -1.09 3.80 0.61
C ALA A 227 -0.58 4.90 1.54
N VAL A 228 -0.40 4.55 2.81
CA VAL A 228 0.45 5.28 3.76
C VAL A 228 1.68 4.43 4.06
N PHE A 229 2.77 5.07 4.46
CA PHE A 229 4.00 4.39 4.86
C PHE A 229 3.95 3.98 6.32
N GLY A 230 4.56 2.83 6.60
CA GLY A 230 4.94 2.42 7.94
C GLY A 230 6.41 2.69 8.25
N ASN A 231 6.83 2.25 9.44
CA ASN A 231 8.23 2.42 9.86
C ASN A 231 9.15 1.51 9.05
N HIS A 232 8.80 0.24 8.84
CA HIS A 232 9.66 -0.74 8.19
C HIS A 232 9.85 -0.45 6.70
N ASP A 233 8.89 0.21 6.05
CA ASP A 233 8.98 0.59 4.63
C ASP A 233 10.27 1.35 4.29
N SER A 234 10.80 2.14 5.22
CA SER A 234 12.00 2.96 5.02
C SER A 234 13.10 2.80 6.07
N GLU A 235 12.97 1.84 6.99
CA GLU A 235 13.95 1.62 8.06
C GLU A 235 15.22 0.91 7.55
N GLY A 236 15.05 0.03 6.56
CA GLY A 236 16.14 -0.74 5.99
C GLY A 236 17.28 0.12 5.44
N ILE A 237 18.53 -0.28 5.70
CA ILE A 237 19.73 0.41 5.17
C ILE A 237 19.72 0.50 3.63
N ARG A 238 19.06 -0.46 2.97
CA ARG A 238 18.93 -0.55 1.51
C ARG A 238 17.53 -0.19 1.02
N ALA A 239 16.61 0.13 1.93
CA ALA A 239 15.27 0.56 1.54
C ALA A 239 15.36 1.90 0.81
N LEU A 240 14.55 2.05 -0.24
CA LEU A 240 14.36 3.34 -0.87
C LEU A 240 13.77 4.34 0.13
N SER A 241 14.08 5.62 -0.02
CA SER A 241 13.40 6.66 0.77
C SER A 241 11.90 6.69 0.47
N ARG A 242 11.09 7.18 1.41
CA ARG A 242 9.64 7.36 1.21
C ARG A 242 9.32 8.19 -0.04
N THR A 243 10.10 9.23 -0.32
CA THR A 243 9.97 10.04 -1.55
C THR A 243 10.18 9.20 -2.81
N ALA A 244 11.21 8.35 -2.84
CA ALA A 244 11.48 7.49 -3.99
C ALA A 244 10.40 6.41 -4.15
N GLN A 245 9.94 5.80 -3.05
CA GLN A 245 8.84 4.84 -3.08
C GLN A 245 7.51 5.48 -3.50
N MET A 246 7.22 6.70 -3.02
CA MET A 246 6.03 7.45 -3.42
C MET A 246 6.06 7.78 -4.91
N SER A 247 7.22 8.13 -5.47
CA SER A 247 7.38 8.31 -6.91
C SER A 247 7.03 7.04 -7.69
N ILE A 248 7.43 5.85 -7.21
CA ILE A 248 7.03 4.58 -7.81
C ILE A 248 5.50 4.41 -7.72
N LEU A 249 4.92 4.54 -6.52
CA LEU A 249 3.49 4.39 -6.28
C LEU A 249 2.65 5.30 -7.19
N GLN A 250 3.00 6.59 -7.25
CA GLN A 250 2.34 7.59 -8.09
C GLN A 250 2.38 7.27 -9.58
N ASN A 251 3.32 6.44 -10.03
CA ASN A 251 3.46 6.03 -11.44
C ASN A 251 2.78 4.68 -11.75
N LEU A 252 2.27 3.97 -10.76
CA LEU A 252 1.55 2.72 -10.97
C LEU A 252 0.09 2.96 -11.42
N PRO A 253 -0.47 2.08 -12.26
CA PRO A 253 -1.88 2.16 -12.63
C PRO A 253 -2.77 2.02 -11.40
N PHE A 254 -3.94 2.68 -11.41
CA PHE A 254 -4.92 2.67 -10.33
C PHE A 254 -4.46 3.26 -8.98
N SER A 255 -3.21 3.73 -8.88
CA SER A 255 -2.75 4.43 -7.67
C SER A 255 -3.38 5.82 -7.55
N LEU A 256 -3.88 6.10 -6.35
CA LEU A 256 -4.39 7.39 -5.90
C LEU A 256 -3.44 8.05 -4.88
N CYS A 257 -2.24 7.49 -4.68
CA CYS A 257 -1.27 8.04 -3.75
C CYS A 257 -0.79 9.42 -4.19
N GLU A 258 -0.50 10.27 -3.21
CA GLU A 258 0.06 11.60 -3.43
C GLU A 258 1.15 11.86 -2.40
N SER A 259 2.23 12.55 -2.81
CA SER A 259 3.29 12.96 -1.87
C SER A 259 2.79 13.89 -0.77
N GLY A 260 1.73 14.66 -1.04
CA GLY A 260 1.25 15.72 -0.17
C GLY A 260 1.99 17.04 -0.37
N PRO A 261 1.64 18.08 0.40
CA PRO A 261 2.28 19.39 0.30
C PRO A 261 3.73 19.37 0.78
N GLU A 262 4.65 20.00 0.05
CA GLU A 262 6.10 20.02 0.37
C GLU A 262 6.45 20.66 1.73
N HIS A 263 5.56 21.48 2.28
CA HIS A 263 5.77 22.21 3.54
C HIS A 263 5.18 21.49 4.77
N VAL A 264 4.61 20.29 4.58
CA VAL A 264 4.03 19.46 5.65
C VAL A 264 4.99 18.31 5.94
N ASP A 265 5.26 18.04 7.22
CA ASP A 265 6.16 16.96 7.62
C ASP A 265 5.67 15.59 7.15
N GLY A 266 6.59 14.74 6.70
CA GLY A 266 6.29 13.39 6.20
C GLY A 266 5.91 13.36 4.71
N ILE A 267 5.80 12.16 4.15
CA ILE A 267 5.42 11.93 2.74
C ILE A 267 4.18 11.06 2.70
N GLY A 268 3.18 11.45 1.92
CA GLY A 268 1.90 10.72 1.88
C GLY A 268 0.78 11.36 2.69
N ASN A 269 0.89 12.67 2.99
CA ASN A 269 -0.21 13.42 3.60
C ASN A 269 -1.16 13.93 2.51
N PHE A 270 -2.29 13.25 2.30
CA PHE A 270 -3.27 13.62 1.28
C PHE A 270 -4.69 13.21 1.68
N CYS A 271 -5.67 13.59 0.88
CA CYS A 271 -7.05 13.15 1.08
C CYS A 271 -7.72 12.80 -0.24
N LEU A 272 -8.68 11.88 -0.18
CA LEU A 272 -9.47 11.44 -1.32
C LEU A 272 -10.96 11.64 -1.01
N GLN A 273 -11.71 12.19 -1.96
CA GLN A 273 -13.15 12.34 -1.84
C GLN A 273 -13.88 11.22 -2.59
N VAL A 274 -14.87 10.64 -1.93
CA VAL A 274 -15.84 9.74 -2.56
C VAL A 274 -17.07 10.55 -2.92
N LEU A 275 -17.34 10.66 -4.22
CA LEU A 275 -18.42 11.47 -4.76
C LEU A 275 -19.73 10.66 -4.87
N ALA A 276 -20.83 11.37 -5.00
CA ALA A 276 -22.10 10.82 -5.42
C ALA A 276 -22.01 10.14 -6.80
N PRO A 277 -23.00 9.30 -7.19
CA PRO A 277 -23.01 8.71 -8.53
C PRO A 277 -22.96 9.80 -9.62
N ALA A 278 -22.31 9.48 -10.74
CA ALA A 278 -22.21 10.39 -11.87
C ALA A 278 -23.62 10.79 -12.37
N PRO A 279 -23.83 12.03 -12.83
CA PRO A 279 -22.83 13.07 -13.09
C PRO A 279 -22.53 14.02 -11.90
N SER A 280 -23.13 13.78 -10.72
CA SER A 280 -22.98 14.68 -9.55
C SER A 280 -21.52 14.81 -9.12
N GLN A 281 -21.13 16.00 -8.66
CA GLN A 281 -19.80 16.26 -8.09
C GLN A 281 -19.83 16.45 -6.58
N LEU A 282 -20.95 16.13 -5.93
CA LEU A 282 -21.11 16.25 -4.49
C LEU A 282 -20.23 15.22 -3.76
N PRO A 283 -19.30 15.64 -2.89
CA PRO A 283 -18.58 14.72 -2.00
C PRO A 283 -19.51 14.18 -0.90
N LEU A 284 -19.53 12.85 -0.76
CA LEU A 284 -20.30 12.13 0.25
C LEU A 284 -19.41 11.55 1.36
N SER A 285 -18.11 11.45 1.13
CA SER A 285 -17.13 11.05 2.14
C SER A 285 -15.75 11.61 1.80
N THR A 286 -14.95 11.89 2.83
CA THR A 286 -13.52 12.17 2.68
C THR A 286 -12.69 11.14 3.44
N LEU A 287 -11.65 10.62 2.79
CA LEU A 287 -10.66 9.72 3.36
C LEU A 287 -9.35 10.51 3.53
N TYR A 288 -8.83 10.61 4.74
CA TYR A 288 -7.57 11.28 5.06
C TYR A 288 -6.45 10.24 5.25
N PHE A 289 -5.28 10.55 4.72
CA PHE A 289 -4.09 9.69 4.78
C PHE A 289 -2.95 10.52 5.39
N LEU A 290 -2.29 9.97 6.41
CA LEU A 290 -1.21 10.66 7.12
C LEU A 290 0.02 9.77 7.25
N ASP A 291 1.20 10.39 7.07
CA ASP A 291 2.48 9.78 7.42
C ASP A 291 2.64 9.81 8.95
N SER A 292 2.57 8.66 9.59
CA SER A 292 2.81 8.51 11.03
C SER A 292 4.29 8.45 11.42
N HIS A 293 5.19 8.83 10.51
CA HIS A 293 6.64 8.77 10.67
C HIS A 293 7.16 7.35 10.90
N GLY A 294 8.37 7.23 11.41
CA GLY A 294 9.00 5.96 11.71
C GLY A 294 9.65 5.98 13.08
N GLN A 295 10.51 5.01 13.31
CA GLN A 295 11.21 4.82 14.56
C GLN A 295 12.17 5.97 14.88
N ILE A 296 12.18 6.44 16.12
CA ILE A 296 13.18 7.35 16.70
C ILE A 296 14.27 6.48 17.34
N PRO A 297 15.50 6.43 16.78
CA PRO A 297 16.56 5.59 17.31
C PRO A 297 16.94 6.01 18.74
N SER A 298 16.95 5.05 19.66
CA SER A 298 17.47 5.23 21.02
C SER A 298 18.59 4.23 21.30
N LYS A 299 19.65 4.68 21.98
CA LYS A 299 20.77 3.81 22.40
C LYS A 299 20.61 3.27 23.83
N THR A 300 19.61 3.75 24.57
CA THR A 300 19.47 3.49 26.02
C THR A 300 18.07 3.05 26.44
N HIS A 301 17.06 3.21 25.56
CA HIS A 301 15.69 2.74 25.75
C HIS A 301 15.27 1.94 24.52
N ASN A 302 14.17 1.20 24.62
CA ASN A 302 13.46 0.74 23.43
C ASN A 302 13.22 1.96 22.52
N PRO A 303 13.38 1.80 21.20
CA PRO A 303 13.14 2.89 20.29
C PRO A 303 11.69 3.41 20.45
N ASP A 304 11.54 4.73 20.41
CA ASP A 304 10.23 5.40 20.41
C ASP A 304 9.78 5.64 18.96
N TYR A 305 8.60 6.18 18.74
CA TYR A 305 8.09 6.51 17.40
C TYR A 305 7.86 8.00 17.20
N GLY A 306 8.04 8.46 15.97
CA GLY A 306 7.74 9.84 15.59
C GLY A 306 6.24 10.15 15.77
N PRO A 307 5.86 11.17 16.56
CA PRO A 307 4.46 11.56 16.64
C PRO A 307 4.05 12.33 15.38
N ILE A 308 2.74 12.36 15.08
CA ILE A 308 2.16 13.30 14.11
C ILE A 308 2.58 14.71 14.49
N LYS A 309 3.15 15.45 13.53
CA LYS A 309 3.73 16.79 13.73
C LYS A 309 2.67 17.87 13.64
N GLN A 310 2.94 19.02 14.28
CA GLN A 310 2.03 20.17 14.25
C GLN A 310 1.67 20.61 12.82
N SER A 311 2.64 20.62 11.90
CA SER A 311 2.39 20.97 10.49
C SER A 311 1.36 20.06 9.82
N GLN A 312 1.33 18.77 10.17
CA GLN A 312 0.34 17.81 9.68
C GLN A 312 -1.03 18.04 10.32
N ILE A 313 -1.07 18.39 11.61
CA ILE A 313 -2.31 18.72 12.32
C ILE A 313 -2.94 19.99 11.72
N ASP A 314 -2.15 21.04 11.52
CA ASP A 314 -2.59 22.30 10.93
C ASP A 314 -3.10 22.06 9.50
N TRP A 315 -2.34 21.33 8.69
CA TRP A 315 -2.76 20.95 7.34
C TRP A 315 -4.07 20.15 7.34
N PHE A 316 -4.23 19.18 8.24
CA PHE A 316 -5.44 18.38 8.35
C PHE A 316 -6.66 19.25 8.70
N LEU A 317 -6.52 20.13 9.70
CA LEU A 317 -7.59 21.05 10.12
C LEU A 317 -7.99 21.98 8.97
N ASP A 318 -7.02 22.62 8.31
CA ASP A 318 -7.27 23.53 7.19
C ASP A 318 -7.92 22.81 6.01
N THR A 319 -7.43 21.61 5.68
CA THR A 319 -7.97 20.80 4.58
C THR A 319 -9.40 20.35 4.86
N SER A 320 -9.67 19.85 6.07
CA SER A 320 -11.02 19.44 6.48
C SER A 320 -12.01 20.59 6.43
N GLN A 321 -11.66 21.74 7.01
CA GLN A 321 -12.52 22.92 7.02
C GLN A 321 -12.76 23.48 5.62
N ALA A 322 -11.75 23.48 4.75
CA ALA A 322 -11.90 23.88 3.35
C ALA A 322 -12.87 22.97 2.60
N GLN A 323 -12.80 21.65 2.81
CA GLN A 323 -13.69 20.68 2.18
C GLN A 323 -15.14 20.79 2.68
N LEU A 324 -15.34 20.93 3.99
CA LEU A 324 -16.66 21.16 4.57
C LEU A 324 -17.29 22.46 4.04
N SER A 325 -16.50 23.52 3.96
CA SER A 325 -16.91 24.82 3.40
C SER A 325 -17.26 24.73 1.91
N ALA A 326 -16.50 23.97 1.12
CA ALA A 326 -16.77 23.74 -0.29
C ALA A 326 -18.09 22.96 -0.49
N ARG A 327 -18.35 21.96 0.37
CA ARG A 327 -19.60 21.18 0.35
C ARG A 327 -20.82 22.04 0.69
N GLY A 328 -20.73 22.88 1.72
CA GLY A 328 -21.85 23.71 2.20
C GLY A 328 -22.36 24.77 1.21
N LYS A 329 -21.62 25.04 0.12
CA LYS A 329 -22.03 25.96 -0.95
C LYS A 329 -22.92 25.31 -2.03
N GLY A 330 -23.10 23.99 -2.00
CA GLY A 330 -24.02 23.26 -2.87
C GLY A 330 -25.31 22.92 -2.14
N ASP A 331 -26.43 23.49 -2.57
CA ASP A 331 -27.76 23.24 -2.01
C ASP A 331 -28.24 21.80 -2.34
N ASN A 332 -29.00 21.22 -1.40
CA ASN A 332 -29.94 20.07 -1.49
C ASN A 332 -29.60 18.67 -0.89
N ASP A 333 -30.49 18.31 0.04
CA ASP A 333 -31.11 17.02 0.40
C ASP A 333 -30.28 15.82 0.88
N ASN A 334 -28.96 15.71 0.64
CA ASN A 334 -28.19 14.60 1.20
C ASN A 334 -27.48 14.97 2.51
N ARG A 335 -28.00 14.47 3.63
CA ARG A 335 -27.64 14.93 4.98
C ARG A 335 -26.31 14.39 5.51
N PHE A 336 -25.77 13.29 4.96
CA PHE A 336 -24.64 12.60 5.56
C PHE A 336 -23.33 12.80 4.80
N HIS A 337 -22.27 13.08 5.55
CA HIS A 337 -20.89 13.12 5.08
C HIS A 337 -20.02 12.45 6.14
N LEU A 338 -19.51 11.26 5.84
CA LEU A 338 -18.69 10.49 6.76
C LEU A 338 -17.22 10.64 6.38
N SER A 339 -16.37 10.95 7.36
CA SER A 339 -14.94 11.08 7.14
C SER A 339 -14.18 9.98 7.87
N LEU A 340 -13.20 9.38 7.21
CA LEU A 340 -12.31 8.37 7.80
C LEU A 340 -10.87 8.85 7.68
N ALA A 341 -10.01 8.42 8.59
CA ALA A 341 -8.58 8.67 8.53
C ALA A 341 -7.80 7.34 8.58
N PHE A 342 -6.63 7.33 7.96
CA PHE A 342 -5.73 6.18 7.89
C PHE A 342 -4.29 6.61 8.12
N LEU A 343 -3.60 5.87 8.96
CA LEU A 343 -2.19 6.02 9.27
C LEU A 343 -1.61 4.64 9.59
N HIS A 344 -0.29 4.52 9.80
CA HIS A 344 0.30 3.22 10.14
C HIS A 344 0.43 3.03 11.66
N ILE A 345 1.26 3.84 12.32
CA ILE A 345 1.58 3.73 13.74
C ILE A 345 0.41 4.28 14.57
N PRO A 346 -0.20 3.48 15.46
CA PRO A 346 -1.36 3.90 16.23
C PRO A 346 -1.08 5.14 17.08
N LEU A 347 -2.10 5.99 17.25
CA LEU A 347 -2.02 7.13 18.17
C LEU A 347 -1.97 6.65 19.63
N PRO A 348 -1.44 7.46 20.58
CA PRO A 348 -1.37 7.10 22.00
C PRO A 348 -2.71 6.64 22.62
N GLU A 349 -3.83 7.14 22.10
CA GLU A 349 -5.18 6.75 22.53
C GLU A 349 -5.50 5.27 22.30
N PHE A 350 -4.84 4.60 21.34
CA PHE A 350 -4.93 3.15 21.20
C PHE A 350 -4.35 2.42 22.41
N GLY A 351 -3.37 3.01 23.11
CA GLY A 351 -2.77 2.48 24.33
C GLY A 351 -3.53 2.83 25.62
N ASP A 352 -4.63 3.60 25.55
CA ASP A 352 -5.34 4.05 26.74
C ASP A 352 -5.99 2.88 27.50
N ARG A 353 -5.76 2.83 28.81
CA ARG A 353 -6.30 1.79 29.71
C ARG A 353 -7.82 1.78 29.83
N HIS A 354 -8.47 2.90 29.51
CA HIS A 354 -9.91 3.08 29.52
C HIS A 354 -10.54 2.84 28.14
N LEU A 355 -9.73 2.52 27.11
CA LEU A 355 -10.22 2.27 25.77
C LEU A 355 -11.19 1.08 25.74
N GLY A 356 -12.42 1.34 25.34
CA GLY A 356 -13.51 0.38 25.32
C GLY A 356 -13.56 -0.41 24.01
N ILE A 357 -12.95 -1.59 23.99
CA ILE A 357 -13.00 -2.50 22.84
C ILE A 357 -14.42 -3.05 22.66
N ARG A 358 -14.97 -2.98 21.44
CA ARG A 358 -16.33 -3.47 21.12
C ARG A 358 -16.36 -4.66 20.17
N ASN A 359 -15.31 -4.87 19.40
CA ASN A 359 -15.10 -6.09 18.61
C ASN A 359 -13.61 -6.40 18.48
N GLY A 360 -13.28 -7.63 18.07
CA GLY A 360 -11.89 -8.08 17.98
C GLY A 360 -11.17 -8.09 19.33
N HIS A 361 -9.84 -8.11 19.27
CA HIS A 361 -9.00 -8.35 20.44
C HIS A 361 -7.74 -7.49 20.41
N ARG A 362 -7.40 -6.95 21.59
CA ARG A 362 -6.05 -6.51 21.91
C ARG A 362 -5.27 -7.74 22.38
N ARG A 363 -4.33 -8.20 21.56
CA ARG A 363 -3.52 -9.40 21.80
C ARG A 363 -2.07 -9.09 22.15
N GLU A 364 -1.65 -7.86 21.89
CA GLU A 364 -0.37 -7.29 22.29
C GLU A 364 -0.54 -5.84 22.77
N PRO A 365 0.41 -5.29 23.54
CA PRO A 365 0.47 -3.86 23.82
C PRO A 365 0.41 -3.04 22.53
N SER A 366 -0.23 -1.88 22.58
CA SER A 366 -0.20 -0.96 21.43
C SER A 366 1.11 -0.19 21.45
N GLU A 367 1.93 -0.37 20.42
CA GLU A 367 3.19 0.36 20.27
C GLU A 367 2.91 1.74 19.66
N THR A 368 2.74 2.73 20.53
CA THR A 368 2.38 4.11 20.18
C THR A 368 3.53 5.08 20.48
N PRO A 369 3.64 6.24 19.83
CA PRO A 369 4.57 7.30 20.24
C PRO A 369 4.40 7.66 21.71
N SER A 370 5.50 7.83 22.44
CA SER A 370 5.46 8.22 23.86
C SER A 370 4.94 9.65 24.05
N PHE A 371 5.11 10.51 23.05
CA PHE A 371 4.59 11.86 23.03
C PHE A 371 3.21 11.91 22.38
N ASN A 372 2.21 12.42 23.10
CA ASN A 372 0.89 12.71 22.54
C ASN A 372 0.87 14.10 21.90
N SER A 373 0.69 14.14 20.58
CA SER A 373 0.59 15.38 19.81
C SER A 373 -0.80 16.02 19.81
N HIS A 374 -1.78 15.39 20.48
CA HIS A 374 -3.18 15.78 20.49
C HIS A 374 -3.85 15.73 19.11
N PHE A 375 -3.35 14.88 18.20
CA PHE A 375 -4.00 14.68 16.90
C PHE A 375 -5.38 14.04 17.03
N TYR A 376 -5.61 13.18 18.03
CA TYR A 376 -6.94 12.64 18.32
C TYR A 376 -7.98 13.74 18.58
N ASP A 377 -7.61 14.78 19.31
CA ASP A 377 -8.49 15.93 19.59
C ASP A 377 -8.89 16.66 18.30
N ALA A 378 -7.95 16.77 17.34
CA ALA A 378 -8.24 17.33 16.02
C ALA A 378 -9.21 16.43 15.23
N LEU A 379 -9.03 15.10 15.26
CA LEU A 379 -9.95 14.16 14.60
C LEU A 379 -11.39 14.27 15.18
N VAL A 380 -11.53 14.38 16.51
CA VAL A 380 -12.82 14.59 17.18
C VAL A 380 -13.44 15.93 16.76
N LYS A 381 -12.65 17.02 16.76
CA LYS A 381 -13.10 18.36 16.39
C LYS A 381 -13.63 18.41 14.96
N GLU A 382 -12.97 17.74 14.03
CA GLU A 382 -13.34 17.68 12.61
C GLU A 382 -14.39 16.60 12.28
N GLY A 383 -14.90 15.88 13.29
CA GLY A 383 -15.98 14.90 13.12
C GLY A 383 -15.57 13.65 12.34
N ILE A 384 -14.30 13.22 12.44
CA ILE A 384 -13.85 11.97 11.85
C ILE A 384 -14.56 10.80 12.54
N SER A 385 -15.13 9.90 11.75
CA SER A 385 -15.94 8.78 12.24
C SER A 385 -15.08 7.61 12.73
N ALA A 386 -14.00 7.31 12.00
CA ALA A 386 -13.10 6.21 12.33
C ALA A 386 -11.67 6.49 11.85
N LEU A 387 -10.70 5.96 12.59
CA LEU A 387 -9.28 5.94 12.31
C LEU A 387 -8.81 4.49 12.17
N GLY A 388 -8.30 4.14 10.99
CA GLY A 388 -7.67 2.84 10.71
C GLY A 388 -6.15 2.88 10.87
N CYS A 389 -5.56 1.89 11.53
CA CYS A 389 -4.11 1.73 11.66
C CYS A 389 -3.61 0.29 11.43
N GLY A 390 -2.28 0.13 11.40
CA GLY A 390 -1.55 -1.13 11.27
C GLY A 390 -0.60 -1.36 12.46
N HIS A 391 0.65 -1.74 12.17
CA HIS A 391 1.82 -1.75 13.06
C HIS A 391 1.86 -2.87 14.11
N ASP A 392 0.80 -3.01 14.91
CA ASP A 392 0.66 -4.10 15.87
C ASP A 392 -0.09 -5.26 15.21
N HIS A 393 0.64 -6.28 14.75
CA HIS A 393 0.13 -7.25 13.78
C HIS A 393 -0.96 -8.19 14.34
N VAL A 394 -0.98 -8.43 15.66
CA VAL A 394 -1.95 -9.35 16.28
C VAL A 394 -3.14 -8.64 16.91
N ASN A 395 -3.11 -7.31 16.96
CA ASN A 395 -4.25 -6.48 17.32
C ASN A 395 -5.23 -6.34 16.13
N ASP A 396 -6.52 -6.54 16.38
CA ASP A 396 -7.55 -6.53 15.33
C ASP A 396 -8.89 -5.93 15.80
N PHE A 397 -8.83 -5.11 16.85
CA PHE A 397 -10.01 -4.55 17.50
C PHE A 397 -10.47 -3.22 16.88
N CYS A 398 -11.74 -2.87 17.09
CA CYS A 398 -12.22 -1.49 17.09
C CYS A 398 -12.67 -1.10 18.50
N ALA A 399 -12.37 0.14 18.89
CA ALA A 399 -12.66 0.64 20.21
C ALA A 399 -13.02 2.13 20.22
N LEU A 400 -13.67 2.56 21.30
CA LEU A 400 -13.97 3.96 21.58
C LEU A 400 -13.39 4.34 22.94
N LEU A 401 -12.89 5.57 23.05
CA LEU A 401 -12.64 6.16 24.36
C LEU A 401 -13.98 6.43 25.07
N PRO A 402 -14.03 6.33 26.41
CA PRO A 402 -15.23 6.71 27.16
C PRO A 402 -15.65 8.13 26.83
N GLN A 403 -16.95 8.36 26.68
CA GLN A 403 -17.48 9.71 26.48
C GLN A 403 -17.08 10.59 27.68
N GLN A 404 -16.28 11.62 27.43
CA GLN A 404 -16.09 12.66 28.42
C GLN A 404 -17.36 13.51 28.45
N THR A 405 -18.09 13.50 29.56
CA THR A 405 -19.07 14.55 29.84
C THR A 405 -18.32 15.86 29.92
N GLN A 406 -18.44 16.71 28.89
CA GLN A 406 -17.91 18.06 28.94
C GLN A 406 -18.48 18.77 30.18
N GLN A 407 -17.62 19.42 30.96
CA GLN A 407 -18.01 20.25 32.11
C GLN A 407 -18.64 21.59 31.68
N ASP A 408 -18.54 21.96 30.41
CA ASP A 408 -19.18 23.15 29.87
C ASP A 408 -20.53 22.80 29.26
N GLY A 409 -21.55 23.60 29.60
CA GLY A 409 -22.96 23.28 29.50
C GLY A 409 -23.57 23.16 28.10
N ASP A 410 -22.82 22.72 27.08
CA ASP A 410 -23.38 22.34 25.79
C ASP A 410 -23.79 20.86 25.76
N LYS A 411 -25.06 20.64 25.44
CA LYS A 411 -25.81 19.42 25.73
C LYS A 411 -25.81 18.49 24.51
N THR A 412 -24.80 17.62 24.43
CA THR A 412 -24.91 16.20 23.99
C THR A 412 -23.49 15.61 23.99
N PRO A 413 -23.19 14.57 24.78
CA PRO A 413 -21.94 13.83 24.64
C PRO A 413 -21.83 13.32 23.19
N ARG A 414 -20.83 13.77 22.44
CA ARG A 414 -20.52 13.17 21.14
C ARG A 414 -19.58 12.00 21.37
N PRO A 415 -19.90 10.80 20.87
CA PRO A 415 -18.94 9.71 20.86
C PRO A 415 -17.67 10.14 20.13
N GLY A 416 -16.51 9.70 20.63
CA GLY A 416 -15.23 9.98 20.01
C GLY A 416 -15.05 9.26 18.67
N VAL A 417 -13.81 9.23 18.20
CA VAL A 417 -13.45 8.55 16.94
C VAL A 417 -13.27 7.06 17.20
N TRP A 418 -13.82 6.20 16.33
CA TRP A 418 -13.51 4.78 16.39
C TRP A 418 -12.04 4.52 16.07
N LEU A 419 -11.32 3.87 16.98
CA LEU A 419 -9.93 3.48 16.81
C LEU A 419 -9.87 2.01 16.42
N CYS A 420 -9.41 1.70 15.20
CA CYS A 420 -9.49 0.37 14.62
C CYS A 420 -8.16 -0.12 14.03
N TYR A 421 -7.68 -1.26 14.51
CA TYR A 421 -6.58 -1.97 13.85
C TYR A 421 -7.05 -2.74 12.62
N GLY A 422 -6.28 -2.70 11.53
CA GLY A 422 -6.51 -3.49 10.33
C GLY A 422 -6.22 -4.99 10.51
N GLY A 423 -5.36 -5.33 11.48
CA GLY A 423 -4.75 -6.65 11.65
C GLY A 423 -3.57 -6.87 10.69
N GLY A 424 -2.71 -7.83 11.00
CA GLY A 424 -1.60 -8.24 10.13
C GLY A 424 -2.08 -9.10 8.97
N SER A 425 -1.95 -8.60 7.74
CA SER A 425 -2.31 -9.34 6.52
C SER A 425 -1.15 -10.16 5.95
N GLY A 426 0.09 -9.81 6.29
CA GLY A 426 1.30 -10.48 5.81
C GLY A 426 1.65 -11.77 6.52
N PHE A 427 2.21 -12.70 5.76
CA PHE A 427 2.94 -13.86 6.29
C PHE A 427 4.45 -13.56 6.46
N GLY A 428 4.94 -12.43 5.94
CA GLY A 428 6.32 -11.97 6.15
C GLY A 428 6.53 -11.29 7.50
N GLY A 429 5.46 -10.75 8.08
CA GLY A 429 5.44 -10.18 9.42
C GLY A 429 5.09 -11.24 10.46
N TYR A 430 5.39 -10.94 11.72
CA TYR A 430 4.93 -11.78 12.82
C TYR A 430 3.39 -11.77 12.87
N CYS A 431 2.79 -12.90 13.25
CA CYS A 431 1.41 -12.98 13.71
C CYS A 431 1.36 -13.89 14.94
N SER A 432 2.29 -13.65 15.86
CA SER A 432 2.42 -14.34 17.13
C SER A 432 2.82 -13.37 18.24
N TYR A 433 2.36 -13.64 19.45
CA TYR A 433 2.70 -12.86 20.64
C TYR A 433 2.86 -13.80 21.84
N GLY A 434 4.02 -13.77 22.48
CA GLY A 434 4.43 -14.81 23.41
C GLY A 434 4.51 -16.17 22.71
N GLU A 435 3.90 -17.20 23.29
CA GLU A 435 3.85 -18.57 22.71
C GLU A 435 2.64 -18.77 21.77
N MET A 436 1.76 -17.79 21.67
CA MET A 436 0.51 -17.89 20.91
C MET A 436 0.69 -17.40 19.48
N ARG A 437 0.18 -18.16 18.52
CA ARG A 437 0.09 -17.78 17.10
C ARG A 437 -1.36 -17.43 16.75
N TYR A 438 -1.52 -16.56 15.76
CA TYR A 438 -2.82 -16.08 15.32
C TYR A 438 -2.94 -16.12 13.80
N HIS A 439 -4.18 -16.14 13.34
CA HIS A 439 -4.49 -16.09 11.92
C HIS A 439 -4.33 -14.69 11.34
N ARG A 440 -3.84 -14.59 10.09
CA ARG A 440 -3.78 -13.30 9.38
C ARG A 440 -5.18 -12.78 9.12
N ARG A 441 -5.30 -11.46 9.16
CA ARG A 441 -6.58 -10.75 9.04
C ARG A 441 -6.43 -9.48 8.22
N THR A 442 -7.54 -9.11 7.61
CA THR A 442 -7.73 -7.83 6.94
C THR A 442 -9.09 -7.28 7.31
N ARG A 443 -9.18 -5.95 7.42
CA ARG A 443 -10.40 -5.24 7.75
C ARG A 443 -11.09 -4.73 6.49
N VAL A 444 -12.40 -4.81 6.50
CA VAL A 444 -13.27 -4.24 5.47
C VAL A 444 -14.13 -3.15 6.09
N TRP A 445 -14.36 -2.10 5.31
CA TRP A 445 -15.21 -0.97 5.66
C TRP A 445 -16.29 -0.83 4.58
N GLU A 446 -17.54 -0.67 4.97
CA GLU A 446 -18.66 -0.37 4.05
C GLU A 446 -19.34 0.90 4.51
N LEU A 447 -19.20 1.94 3.68
CA LEU A 447 -19.97 3.17 3.78
C LEU A 447 -21.31 2.95 3.09
N ASP A 448 -22.41 3.28 3.76
CA ASP A 448 -23.71 3.45 3.13
C ASP A 448 -24.09 4.93 3.25
N THR A 449 -23.85 5.67 2.17
CA THR A 449 -24.05 7.12 2.14
C THR A 449 -25.53 7.51 2.07
N SER A 450 -26.41 6.57 1.73
CA SER A 450 -27.87 6.78 1.73
C SER A 450 -28.46 6.70 3.13
N ALA A 451 -27.95 5.76 3.95
CA ALA A 451 -28.35 5.57 5.34
C ALA A 451 -27.48 6.39 6.33
N GLY A 452 -26.38 6.97 5.87
CA GLY A 452 -25.39 7.61 6.74
C GLY A 452 -24.77 6.61 7.71
N SER A 453 -24.51 5.38 7.26
CA SER A 453 -23.97 4.32 8.13
C SER A 453 -22.58 3.88 7.71
N LEU A 454 -21.80 3.42 8.68
CA LEU A 454 -20.47 2.84 8.48
C LEU A 454 -20.42 1.52 9.22
N LYS A 455 -20.15 0.44 8.47
CA LYS A 455 -19.91 -0.89 9.02
C LYS A 455 -18.47 -1.31 8.82
N THR A 456 -17.99 -2.17 9.71
CA THR A 456 -16.72 -2.87 9.54
C THR A 456 -16.85 -4.35 9.88
N TRP A 457 -16.06 -5.19 9.22
CA TRP A 457 -15.86 -6.59 9.57
C TRP A 457 -14.44 -7.00 9.19
N LYS A 458 -14.06 -8.23 9.56
CA LYS A 458 -12.77 -8.81 9.20
C LYS A 458 -12.92 -10.03 8.30
N ARG A 459 -11.87 -10.30 7.53
CA ARG A 459 -11.62 -11.58 6.86
C ARG A 459 -10.41 -12.24 7.47
N VAL A 460 -10.42 -13.57 7.51
CA VAL A 460 -9.39 -14.38 8.16
C VAL A 460 -8.81 -15.34 7.13
N GLU A 461 -7.50 -15.59 7.17
CA GLU A 461 -6.76 -16.36 6.16
C GLU A 461 -7.37 -17.71 5.77
N TYR A 462 -8.03 -18.40 6.71
CA TYR A 462 -8.60 -19.73 6.50
C TYR A 462 -10.10 -19.72 6.19
N ALA A 463 -10.80 -18.58 6.34
CA ALA A 463 -12.26 -18.52 6.28
C ALA A 463 -12.78 -17.38 5.39
N MET A 464 -13.77 -17.72 4.56
CA MET A 464 -14.46 -16.76 3.70
C MET A 464 -15.66 -16.08 4.37
N ASN A 465 -15.96 -16.37 5.64
CA ASN A 465 -17.06 -15.73 6.38
C ASN A 465 -16.63 -14.39 6.96
N ARG A 466 -17.60 -13.50 7.20
CA ARG A 466 -17.33 -12.23 7.90
C ARG A 466 -17.16 -12.53 9.37
N VAL A 467 -16.20 -11.88 10.00
CA VAL A 467 -15.94 -12.05 11.43
C VAL A 467 -16.01 -10.69 12.10
N ASP A 468 -16.57 -10.65 13.32
CA ASP A 468 -16.65 -9.45 14.16
C ASP A 468 -17.29 -8.25 13.45
N GLU A 469 -18.39 -8.46 12.71
CA GLU A 469 -19.13 -7.36 12.08
C GLU A 469 -19.65 -6.39 13.14
N LEU A 470 -19.39 -5.09 12.94
CA LEU A 470 -19.69 -4.02 13.87
C LEU A 470 -20.23 -2.81 13.12
N MET A 471 -21.30 -2.22 13.65
CA MET A 471 -21.81 -0.92 13.21
C MET A 471 -21.07 0.19 13.96
N LEU A 472 -20.42 1.09 13.22
CA LEU A 472 -19.65 2.20 13.78
C LEU A 472 -20.43 3.52 13.77
N VAL A 473 -21.25 3.73 12.74
CA VAL A 473 -22.05 4.94 12.54
C VAL A 473 -23.46 4.53 12.09
N GLU A 474 -24.48 5.17 12.65
CA GLU A 474 -25.87 5.08 12.18
C GLU A 474 -26.47 6.48 12.05
N ASN A 475 -27.23 6.72 10.96
CA ASN A 475 -27.88 8.01 10.70
C ASN A 475 -26.93 9.22 10.83
N GLY A 476 -25.69 9.06 10.37
CA GLY A 476 -24.65 10.09 10.39
C GLY A 476 -23.97 10.33 11.73
N ALA A 477 -24.32 9.59 12.78
CA ALA A 477 -23.74 9.72 14.11
C ALA A 477 -22.94 8.45 14.46
N VAL A 478 -21.76 8.64 15.04
CA VAL A 478 -21.03 7.53 15.68
C VAL A 478 -21.94 6.90 16.73
N VAL A 479 -21.99 5.57 16.77
CA VAL A 479 -22.77 4.81 17.75
C VAL A 479 -21.86 3.90 18.56
N ASP A 480 -22.17 3.72 19.83
CA ASP A 480 -21.62 2.64 20.64
C ASP A 480 -22.73 1.60 20.85
N PRO A 481 -22.71 0.47 20.12
CA PRO A 481 -23.78 -0.53 20.21
C PRO A 481 -23.93 -1.18 21.59
N TRP A 482 -22.97 -0.93 22.49
CA TRP A 482 -22.96 -1.46 23.85
C TRP A 482 -23.00 -0.35 24.91
N GLY A 483 -23.22 0.90 24.49
CA GLY A 483 -23.35 2.07 25.37
C GLY A 483 -24.77 2.26 25.85
N GLY A 484 -24.99 1.97 27.14
CA GLY A 484 -26.12 2.44 27.95
C GLY A 484 -25.61 3.24 29.14
#